data_AF-U6D0V4-F1
#
_entry.id   AF-U6D0V4-F1
#
_cell.length_a   1.000
_cell.length_b   1.000
_cell.length_c   1.000
_cell.angle_alpha   90.00
_cell.angle_beta   90.00
_cell.angle_gamma   90.00
#
_symmetry.space_group_name_H-M   'P 1'
#
loop_
_entity.id
_entity.type
_entity.pdbx_description
1 polymer ?
#
loop_
_entity_poly.entity_id
_entity_poly.type
_entity_poly.pdbx_seq_one_letter_code
_entity_poly.pdbx_strand_id
1 'polypeptide(L)'
;MSDIGDWFRSIPAITRYWFAATVAVPLVGKLGLISPAYFFLWPEAFLYRFQVWRPITATFYFPVGPGTGFLYLVNLYFLYQYSTRLETGAFDGRPADYLFMLLFNWICIVITGLAMDMQLLMIPLIMSVLYVWAQLNRDMIVSFWFGTRFKACYLPWVILGFNYIIGGS
;
A
#
# COMPACT_ATOMS: atom_id res chain seq x y z
N MET A 1 7.74 20.84 22.08
CA MET A 1 6.57 20.03 21.68
C MET A 1 6.56 20.09 20.17
N SER A 2 6.87 18.98 19.50
CA SER A 2 6.96 18.94 18.05
C SER A 2 5.72 18.23 17.54
N ASP A 3 4.73 18.98 17.06
CA ASP A 3 3.42 18.47 16.65
C ASP A 3 3.51 17.30 15.66
N ILE A 4 4.54 17.29 14.80
CA ILE A 4 4.81 16.21 13.84
C ILE A 4 5.27 14.92 14.54
N GLY A 5 6.10 15.04 15.58
CA GLY A 5 6.58 13.90 16.35
C GLY A 5 5.47 13.26 17.17
N ASP A 6 4.57 14.08 17.71
CA ASP A 6 3.40 13.60 18.47
C ASP A 6 2.35 12.98 17.54
N TRP A 7 2.14 13.55 16.35
CA TRP A 7 1.34 12.92 15.28
C TRP A 7 1.93 11.58 14.84
N PHE A 8 3.24 11.50 14.55
CA PHE A 8 3.85 10.24 14.14
C PHE A 8 3.79 9.18 15.25
N ARG A 9 3.79 9.59 16.52
CA ARG A 9 3.61 8.70 17.66
C ARG A 9 2.17 8.20 17.84
N SER A 10 1.18 8.97 17.41
CA SER A 10 -0.24 8.57 17.47
C SER A 10 -0.61 7.48 16.46
N ILE A 11 0.21 7.29 15.42
CA ILE A 11 0.04 6.19 14.45
C ILE A 11 0.37 4.85 15.12
N PRO A 12 -0.49 3.83 14.96
CA PRO A 12 -0.22 2.47 15.39
C PRO A 12 1.12 1.93 14.86
N ALA A 13 1.75 1.03 15.63
CA ALA A 13 3.14 0.67 15.40
C ALA A 13 3.40 0.08 14.01
N ILE A 14 2.56 -0.83 13.53
CA ILE A 14 2.79 -1.53 12.25
C ILE A 14 2.51 -0.61 11.07
N THR A 15 1.37 0.08 11.12
CA THR A 15 0.98 1.09 10.11
C THR A 15 2.04 2.17 9.98
N ARG A 16 2.63 2.61 11.09
CA ARG A 16 3.68 3.63 11.12
C ARG A 16 4.94 3.19 10.37
N TYR A 17 5.44 1.99 10.63
CA TYR A 17 6.64 1.48 9.95
C TYR A 17 6.36 1.25 8.46
N TRP A 18 5.17 0.73 8.12
CA TRP A 18 4.77 0.54 6.74
C TRP A 18 4.69 1.88 5.99
N PHE A 19 3.98 2.86 6.55
CA PHE A 19 3.87 4.21 5.99
C PHE A 19 5.25 4.86 5.80
N ALA A 20 6.09 4.82 6.83
CA ALA A 20 7.44 5.38 6.76
C ALA A 20 8.29 4.71 5.68
N ALA A 21 8.22 3.37 5.54
CA ALA A 21 8.90 2.64 4.49
C ALA A 21 8.42 3.04 3.09
N THR A 22 7.10 3.17 2.89
CA THR A 22 6.52 3.61 1.62
C THR A 22 6.85 5.05 1.24
N VAL A 23 7.24 5.88 2.21
CA VAL A 23 7.73 7.26 1.96
C VAL A 23 9.24 7.28 1.71
N ALA A 24 10.00 6.55 2.52
CA ALA A 24 11.45 6.55 2.46
C ALA A 24 11.96 5.96 1.13
N VAL A 25 11.38 4.85 0.68
CA VAL A 25 11.87 4.11 -0.50
C VAL A 25 11.74 4.92 -1.81
N PRO A 26 10.59 5.57 -2.12
CA PRO A 26 10.48 6.44 -3.28
C PRO A 26 11.38 7.69 -3.20
N LEU A 27 11.61 8.24 -1.99
CA LEU A 27 12.52 9.36 -1.81
C LEU A 27 13.98 8.97 -2.13
N VAL A 28 14.43 7.80 -1.68
CA VAL A 28 15.75 7.26 -2.01
C VAL A 28 15.89 7.05 -3.53
N GLY A 29 14.84 6.55 -4.19
CA GLY A 29 14.81 6.43 -5.65
C GLY A 29 14.87 7.77 -6.38
N LYS A 30 14.17 8.80 -5.87
CA LYS A 30 14.19 10.16 -6.43
C LYS A 30 15.51 10.89 -6.23
N LEU A 31 16.21 10.64 -5.13
CA LEU A 31 17.53 11.21 -4.85
C LEU A 31 18.64 10.58 -5.72
N GLY A 32 18.31 9.58 -6.56
CA GLY A 32 19.25 8.96 -7.48
C GLY A 32 20.29 8.08 -6.81
N LEU A 33 20.11 7.75 -5.52
CA LEU A 33 21.03 6.88 -4.77
C LEU A 33 21.02 5.45 -5.29
N ILE A 34 19.90 5.01 -5.87
CA ILE A 34 19.71 3.66 -6.43
C ILE A 34 18.92 3.79 -7.74
N SER A 35 19.36 3.10 -8.80
CA SER A 35 18.66 3.11 -10.09
C SER A 35 17.22 2.57 -9.93
N PRO A 36 16.19 3.25 -10.46
CA PRO A 36 14.79 2.81 -10.45
C PRO A 36 14.58 1.37 -10.95
N ALA A 37 15.48 0.88 -11.82
CA ALA A 37 15.45 -0.46 -12.38
C ALA A 37 15.63 -1.58 -11.32
N TYR A 38 16.23 -1.29 -10.17
CA TYR A 38 16.38 -2.29 -9.09
C TYR A 38 15.11 -2.46 -8.26
N PHE A 39 14.18 -1.49 -8.30
CA PHE A 39 12.95 -1.53 -7.54
C PHE A 39 11.81 -2.26 -8.26
N PHE A 40 11.95 -2.52 -9.56
CA PHE A 40 10.98 -3.32 -10.30
C PHE A 40 11.17 -4.81 -10.02
N LEU A 41 10.04 -5.48 -9.84
CA LEU A 41 9.99 -6.94 -9.82
C LEU A 41 10.22 -7.45 -11.24
N TRP A 42 11.31 -8.16 -11.46
CA TRP A 42 11.57 -8.90 -12.70
C TRP A 42 11.53 -10.38 -12.35
N PRO A 43 10.52 -11.15 -12.81
CA PRO A 43 10.34 -12.56 -12.45
C PRO A 43 11.57 -13.42 -12.75
N GLU A 44 12.25 -13.13 -13.86
CA GLU A 44 13.48 -13.82 -14.25
C GLU A 44 14.62 -13.60 -13.25
N ALA A 45 14.78 -12.36 -12.74
CA ALA A 45 15.82 -12.05 -11.76
C ALA A 45 15.50 -12.62 -10.37
N PHE A 46 14.22 -12.82 -10.04
CA PHE A 46 13.81 -13.43 -8.78
C PHE A 46 14.06 -14.94 -8.77
N LEU A 47 13.60 -15.65 -9.81
CA LEU A 47 13.67 -17.11 -9.89
C LEU A 47 15.06 -17.63 -10.28
N TYR A 48 15.78 -16.95 -11.18
CA TYR A 48 17.09 -17.43 -11.65
C TYR A 48 18.29 -16.85 -10.89
N ARG A 49 18.14 -15.71 -10.19
CA ARG A 49 19.24 -15.05 -9.45
C ARG A 49 19.01 -14.92 -7.95
N PHE A 50 17.97 -15.56 -7.39
CA PHE A 50 17.65 -15.57 -5.94
C PHE A 50 17.66 -14.18 -5.28
N GLN A 51 17.16 -13.15 -5.98
CA GLN A 51 17.17 -11.78 -5.45
C GLN A 51 15.95 -11.53 -4.55
N VAL A 52 15.98 -12.10 -3.34
CA VAL A 52 14.87 -12.07 -2.35
C VAL A 52 14.52 -10.65 -1.88
N TRP A 53 15.43 -9.69 -2.03
CA TRP A 53 15.18 -8.29 -1.69
C TRP A 53 14.28 -7.57 -2.70
N ARG A 54 14.17 -8.05 -3.95
CA ARG A 54 13.40 -7.36 -5.01
C ARG A 54 11.90 -7.25 -4.74
N PRO A 55 11.20 -8.31 -4.32
CA PRO A 55 9.78 -8.20 -3.96
C PRO A 55 9.56 -7.24 -2.80
N ILE A 56 10.47 -7.23 -1.82
CA ILE A 56 10.41 -6.32 -0.67
C ILE A 56 10.52 -4.87 -1.17
N THR A 57 11.51 -4.57 -2.00
CA THR A 57 11.67 -3.22 -2.56
C THR A 57 10.52 -2.83 -3.49
N ALA A 58 9.96 -3.76 -4.27
CA ALA A 58 8.83 -3.52 -5.18
C ALA A 58 7.50 -3.28 -4.46
N THR A 59 7.37 -3.76 -3.21
CA THR A 59 6.21 -3.50 -2.36
C THR A 59 6.22 -2.09 -1.78
N PHE A 60 7.39 -1.57 -1.40
CA PHE A 60 7.51 -0.23 -0.81
C PHE A 60 7.80 0.87 -1.84
N TYR A 61 8.18 0.51 -3.06
CA TYR A 61 8.47 1.46 -4.12
C TYR A 61 7.24 1.83 -4.93
N PHE A 62 7.13 3.13 -5.23
CA PHE A 62 6.19 3.67 -6.19
C PHE A 62 6.94 4.61 -7.13
N PRO A 63 6.72 4.54 -8.46
CA PRO A 63 7.37 5.44 -9.39
C PRO A 63 6.77 6.83 -9.23
N VAL A 64 7.47 7.72 -8.54
CA VAL A 64 7.06 9.11 -8.41
C VAL A 64 7.60 9.87 -9.63
N GLY A 65 6.70 10.31 -10.52
CA GLY A 65 6.98 11.10 -11.72
C GLY A 65 6.07 12.32 -11.79
N PRO A 66 6.28 13.23 -12.78
CA PRO A 66 5.47 14.44 -12.94
C PRO A 66 3.97 14.19 -13.08
N GLY A 67 3.55 13.03 -13.59
CA GLY A 67 2.14 12.62 -13.71
C GLY A 67 1.62 11.67 -12.63
N THR A 68 2.50 10.89 -11.98
CA THR A 68 2.09 9.82 -11.04
C THR A 68 2.13 10.25 -9.57
N GLY A 69 2.65 11.43 -9.25
CA GLY A 69 2.77 11.94 -7.88
C GLY A 69 1.41 12.08 -7.15
N PHE A 70 0.35 12.46 -7.87
CA PHE A 70 -0.99 12.53 -7.27
C PHE A 70 -1.51 11.13 -6.91
N LEU A 71 -1.36 10.16 -7.80
CA LEU A 71 -1.75 8.76 -7.57
C LEU A 71 -1.01 8.16 -6.37
N TYR A 72 0.27 8.49 -6.21
CA TYR A 72 1.06 8.12 -5.05
C TYR A 72 0.46 8.66 -3.75
N LEU A 73 0.19 9.97 -3.68
CA LEU A 73 -0.36 10.61 -2.49
C LEU A 73 -1.73 10.04 -2.11
N VAL A 74 -2.58 9.78 -3.09
CA VAL A 74 -3.90 9.17 -2.86
C VAL A 74 -3.76 7.75 -2.29
N ASN A 75 -2.89 6.93 -2.88
CA ASN A 75 -2.65 5.57 -2.37
C ASN A 75 -2.04 5.59 -0.96
N LEU A 76 -1.15 6.54 -0.68
CA LEU A 76 -0.55 6.74 0.63
C LEU A 76 -1.58 7.20 1.68
N TYR A 77 -2.54 8.05 1.28
CA TYR A 77 -3.69 8.38 2.12
C TYR A 77 -4.55 7.15 2.42
N PHE A 78 -4.84 6.30 1.43
CA PHE A 78 -5.60 5.07 1.65
C PHE A 78 -4.88 4.08 2.56
N LEU A 79 -3.57 3.91 2.39
CA LEU A 79 -2.74 3.13 3.29
C LEU A 79 -2.91 3.64 4.72
N TYR A 80 -2.63 4.92 4.97
CA TYR A 80 -2.76 5.51 6.30
C TYR A 80 -4.16 5.33 6.90
N GLN A 81 -5.20 5.65 6.15
CA GLN A 81 -6.58 5.67 6.64
C GLN A 81 -7.13 4.28 6.95
N TYR A 82 -6.90 3.29 6.09
CA TYR A 82 -7.48 1.95 6.23
C TYR A 82 -6.59 1.02 7.06
N SER A 83 -5.26 1.15 6.96
CA SER A 83 -4.31 0.42 7.81
C SER A 83 -4.53 0.79 9.28
N THR A 84 -4.61 2.09 9.59
CA THR A 84 -4.88 2.56 10.96
C THR A 84 -6.21 2.02 11.48
N ARG A 85 -7.28 2.10 10.69
CA ARG A 85 -8.61 1.58 11.09
C ARG A 85 -8.63 0.07 11.30
N LEU A 86 -7.83 -0.69 10.58
CA LEU A 86 -7.70 -2.13 10.79
C LEU A 86 -6.93 -2.42 12.07
N GLU A 87 -5.78 -1.77 12.26
CA GLU A 87 -4.89 -2.01 13.41
C GLU A 87 -5.54 -1.57 14.74
N THR A 88 -6.27 -0.45 14.77
CA THR A 88 -6.95 0.04 15.99
C THR A 88 -8.38 -0.47 16.16
N GLY A 89 -8.97 -1.06 15.11
CA GLY A 89 -10.37 -1.49 15.11
C GLY A 89 -10.50 -2.99 15.21
N ALA A 90 -10.18 -3.68 14.12
CA ALA A 90 -10.36 -5.13 14.02
C ALA A 90 -9.29 -5.92 14.78
N PHE A 91 -8.08 -5.36 14.90
CA PHE A 91 -6.91 -6.01 15.51
C PHE A 91 -6.42 -5.30 16.76
N ASP A 92 -7.31 -4.55 17.44
CA ASP A 92 -6.95 -3.84 18.66
C ASP A 92 -6.46 -4.82 19.74
N GLY A 93 -5.31 -4.50 20.35
CA GLY A 93 -4.63 -5.38 21.31
C GLY A 93 -3.99 -6.66 20.73
N ARG A 94 -4.08 -6.90 19.40
CA ARG A 94 -3.47 -8.08 18.72
C ARG A 94 -2.63 -7.69 17.51
N PRO A 95 -1.52 -6.95 17.70
CA PRO A 95 -0.67 -6.52 16.59
C PRO A 95 -0.04 -7.69 15.83
N ALA A 96 0.18 -8.83 16.48
CA ALA A 96 0.72 -10.04 15.85
C ALA A 96 -0.21 -10.61 14.76
N ASP A 97 -1.52 -10.63 15.01
CA ASP A 97 -2.51 -11.14 14.07
C ASP A 97 -2.60 -10.22 12.83
N TYR A 98 -2.51 -8.90 13.05
CA TYR A 98 -2.43 -7.92 11.97
C TYR A 98 -1.17 -8.07 11.13
N LEU A 99 -0.01 -8.23 11.77
CA LEU A 99 1.26 -8.47 11.06
C LEU A 99 1.21 -9.77 10.25
N PHE A 100 0.64 -10.84 10.81
CA PHE A 100 0.47 -12.10 10.11
C PHE A 100 -0.43 -11.95 8.88
N MET A 101 -1.55 -11.23 9.02
CA MET A 101 -2.43 -10.93 7.88
C MET A 101 -1.67 -10.16 6.79
N LEU A 102 -0.90 -9.14 7.14
CA LEU A 102 -0.09 -8.38 6.18
C LEU A 102 0.96 -9.25 5.48
N LEU A 103 1.67 -10.09 6.23
CA LEU A 103 2.68 -11.01 5.67
C LEU A 103 2.05 -12.04 4.74
N PHE A 104 0.93 -12.64 5.16
CA PHE A 104 0.20 -13.59 4.32
C PHE A 104 -0.28 -12.93 3.02
N ASN A 105 -0.82 -11.72 3.14
CA ASN A 105 -1.27 -10.95 1.99
C ASN A 105 -0.12 -10.63 1.03
N TRP A 106 1.00 -10.18 1.60
CA TRP A 106 2.21 -9.88 0.86
C TRP A 106 2.73 -11.10 0.09
N ILE A 107 2.79 -12.28 0.73
CA ILE A 107 3.21 -13.53 0.06
C ILE A 107 2.30 -13.85 -1.12
N CYS A 108 0.97 -13.78 -0.94
CA CYS A 108 0.02 -14.00 -2.02
C CYS A 108 0.23 -13.03 -3.18
N ILE A 109 0.43 -11.75 -2.89
CA ILE A 109 0.68 -10.71 -3.91
C ILE A 109 2.01 -10.95 -4.62
N VAL A 110 3.06 -11.38 -3.92
CA VAL A 110 4.35 -11.71 -4.55
C VAL A 110 4.18 -12.89 -5.50
N ILE A 111 3.45 -13.94 -5.10
CA ILE A 111 3.19 -15.10 -5.97
C ILE A 111 2.40 -14.67 -7.20
N THR A 112 1.32 -13.89 -7.03
CA THR A 112 0.51 -13.39 -8.15
C THR A 112 1.32 -12.43 -9.03
N GLY A 113 2.14 -11.57 -8.44
CA GLY A 113 2.98 -10.63 -9.17
C GLY A 113 4.04 -11.32 -10.02
N LEU A 114 4.60 -12.44 -9.54
CA LEU A 114 5.49 -13.29 -10.33
C LEU A 114 4.77 -14.02 -11.47
N ALA A 115 3.53 -14.49 -11.22
CA ALA A 115 2.73 -15.18 -12.23
C ALA A 115 2.20 -14.25 -13.33
N MET A 116 1.91 -12.99 -13.01
CA MET A 116 1.30 -12.01 -13.91
C MET A 116 2.29 -10.94 -14.40
N ASP A 117 3.59 -11.10 -14.13
CA ASP A 117 4.66 -10.15 -14.49
C ASP A 117 4.37 -8.70 -14.02
N MET A 118 3.78 -8.56 -12.83
CA MET A 118 3.47 -7.24 -12.25
C MET A 118 4.73 -6.61 -11.66
N GLN A 119 5.09 -5.45 -12.19
CA GLN A 119 6.32 -4.75 -11.80
C GLN A 119 6.22 -4.00 -10.46
N LEU A 120 5.00 -3.67 -10.01
CA LEU A 120 4.73 -2.85 -8.82
C LEU A 120 3.72 -3.53 -7.90
N LEU A 121 4.09 -3.71 -6.62
CA LEU A 121 3.28 -4.46 -5.64
C LEU A 121 2.63 -3.56 -4.57
N MET A 122 2.94 -2.26 -4.55
CA MET A 122 2.38 -1.32 -3.57
C MET A 122 0.86 -1.18 -3.68
N ILE A 123 0.34 -0.95 -4.89
CA ILE A 123 -1.11 -0.76 -5.11
C ILE A 123 -1.88 -2.04 -4.74
N PRO A 124 -1.50 -3.25 -5.22
CA PRO A 124 -2.16 -4.49 -4.79
C PRO A 124 -2.21 -4.68 -3.27
N LEU A 125 -1.14 -4.34 -2.56
CA LEU A 125 -1.09 -4.50 -1.09
C LEU A 125 -2.07 -3.57 -0.39
N ILE A 126 -2.07 -2.29 -0.78
CA ILE A 126 -3.01 -1.30 -0.24
C ILE A 126 -4.45 -1.70 -0.54
N MET A 127 -4.71 -2.14 -1.78
CA MET A 127 -6.03 -2.61 -2.20
C MET A 127 -6.50 -3.81 -1.37
N SER A 128 -5.59 -4.73 -1.03
CA SER A 128 -5.97 -5.90 -0.27
C SER A 128 -6.28 -5.59 1.19
N VAL A 129 -5.48 -4.72 1.83
CA VAL A 129 -5.78 -4.21 3.18
C VAL A 129 -7.11 -3.47 3.19
N LEU A 130 -7.34 -2.62 2.20
CA LEU A 130 -8.61 -1.92 2.02
C LEU A 130 -9.77 -2.89 1.83
N TYR A 131 -9.59 -3.93 1.02
CA TYR A 131 -10.58 -4.97 0.81
C TYR A 131 -10.94 -5.69 2.11
N VAL A 132 -9.96 -6.08 2.93
CA VAL A 132 -10.22 -6.70 4.24
C VAL A 132 -11.01 -5.76 5.14
N TRP A 133 -10.65 -4.48 5.19
CA TRP A 133 -11.40 -3.49 5.97
C TRP A 133 -12.85 -3.33 5.47
N ALA A 134 -13.03 -3.23 4.15
CA ALA A 134 -14.33 -3.11 3.51
C ALA A 134 -15.22 -4.33 3.78
N GLN A 135 -14.61 -5.51 3.82
CA GLN A 135 -15.30 -6.77 4.09
C GLN A 135 -15.73 -6.90 5.55
N LEU A 136 -14.90 -6.44 6.49
CA LEU A 136 -15.24 -6.40 7.91
C LEU A 136 -16.33 -5.37 8.21
N ASN A 137 -16.38 -4.27 7.46
CA ASN A 137 -17.30 -3.15 7.67
C ASN A 137 -18.34 -3.03 6.54
N ARG A 138 -18.85 -4.16 6.04
CA ARG A 138 -19.70 -4.22 4.83
C ARG A 138 -20.88 -3.25 4.81
N ASP A 139 -21.53 -3.07 5.96
CA ASP A 139 -22.73 -2.22 6.10
C ASP A 139 -22.40 -0.76 6.45
N MET A 140 -21.14 -0.45 6.71
CA MET A 140 -20.71 0.91 7.00
C MET A 140 -20.77 1.77 5.73
N ILE A 141 -21.36 2.95 5.84
CA ILE A 141 -21.41 3.93 4.76
C ILE A 141 -20.14 4.77 4.84
N VAL A 142 -19.33 4.72 3.79
CA VAL A 142 -18.10 5.52 3.66
C VAL A 142 -18.39 6.70 2.76
N SER A 143 -18.01 7.89 3.23
CA SER A 143 -17.95 9.08 2.38
C SER A 143 -16.63 9.07 1.61
N PHE A 144 -16.73 8.98 0.29
CA PHE A 144 -15.61 9.15 -0.62
C PHE A 144 -15.54 10.60 -1.11
N TRP A 145 -14.51 10.90 -1.90
CA TRP A 145 -14.26 12.22 -2.42
C TRP A 145 -15.48 12.72 -3.22
N PHE A 146 -15.70 14.04 -3.21
CA PHE A 146 -16.87 14.71 -3.81
C PHE A 146 -18.21 14.45 -3.09
N GLY A 147 -18.19 14.04 -1.81
CA GLY A 147 -19.41 13.88 -1.01
C GLY A 147 -20.24 12.64 -1.38
N THR A 148 -19.73 11.79 -2.27
CA THR A 148 -20.34 10.53 -2.64
C THR A 148 -20.31 9.58 -1.44
N ARG A 149 -21.45 8.96 -1.11
CA ARG A 149 -21.57 8.02 0.00
C ARG A 149 -21.97 6.66 -0.55
N PHE A 150 -21.20 5.63 -0.23
CA PHE A 150 -21.50 4.26 -0.63
C PHE A 150 -21.12 3.27 0.46
N LYS A 151 -21.67 2.06 0.39
CA LYS A 151 -21.32 0.98 1.32
C LYS A 151 -19.85 0.59 1.15
N ALA A 152 -19.16 0.32 2.25
CA ALA A 152 -17.74 -0.02 2.25
C ALA A 152 -17.40 -1.17 1.27
N CYS A 153 -18.32 -2.12 1.06
CA CYS A 153 -18.16 -3.20 0.10
C CYS A 153 -17.84 -2.76 -1.34
N TYR A 154 -18.26 -1.55 -1.76
CA TYR A 154 -17.98 -1.02 -3.10
C TYR A 154 -16.67 -0.23 -3.20
N LEU A 155 -16.06 0.09 -2.06
CA LEU A 155 -14.86 0.91 -1.98
C LEU A 155 -13.68 0.38 -2.82
N PRO A 156 -13.36 -0.93 -2.82
CA PRO A 156 -12.25 -1.45 -3.64
C PRO A 156 -12.47 -1.20 -5.14
N TRP A 157 -13.72 -1.37 -5.60
CA TRP A 157 -14.08 -1.21 -7.01
C TRP A 157 -14.03 0.25 -7.47
N VAL A 158 -14.52 1.17 -6.62
CA VAL A 158 -14.46 2.61 -6.88
C VAL A 158 -13.01 3.07 -7.00
N ILE A 159 -12.14 2.58 -6.11
CA ILE A 159 -10.73 2.98 -6.10
C ILE A 159 -9.97 2.35 -7.27
N LEU A 160 -10.32 1.13 -7.69
CA LEU A 160 -9.76 0.54 -8.91
C LEU A 160 -10.12 1.37 -10.15
N GLY A 161 -11.38 1.77 -10.29
CA GLY A 161 -11.82 2.66 -11.37
C GLY A 161 -11.11 4.03 -11.32
N PHE A 162 -10.94 4.59 -10.14
CA PHE A 162 -10.21 5.85 -9.95
C PHE A 162 -8.72 5.73 -10.32
N ASN A 163 -8.05 4.65 -9.90
CA ASN A 163 -6.66 4.37 -10.28
C ASN A 163 -6.52 4.17 -11.80
N TYR A 164 -7.50 3.54 -12.45
CA TYR A 164 -7.50 3.38 -13.91
C TYR A 164 -7.64 4.72 -14.64
N ILE A 165 -8.53 5.60 -14.18
CA ILE A 165 -8.75 6.91 -14.82
C ILE A 165 -7.51 7.81 -14.67
N ILE A 166 -6.85 7.79 -13.52
CA ILE A 166 -5.70 8.66 -13.24
C ILE A 166 -4.38 8.06 -13.72
N GLY A 167 -4.25 6.74 -13.68
CA GLY A 167 -3.07 6.03 -14.17
C GLY A 167 -3.10 5.75 -15.68
N GLY A 168 -4.22 6.01 -16.35
CA GLY A 168 -4.45 5.71 -17.77
C GLY A 168 -3.99 6.78 -18.76
N SER A 169 -2.93 7.54 -18.44
CA SER A 169 -2.26 8.47 -19.38
C SER A 169 -0.80 8.10 -19.60
#